data_AF-A0A954YES3-F1
#
_entry.id   AF-A0A954YES3-F1
#
_cell.length_a   1.000
_cell.length_b   1.000
_cell.length_c   1.000
_cell.angle_alpha   90.00
_cell.angle_beta   90.00
_cell.angle_gamma   90.00
#
_symmetry.space_group_name_H-M   'P 1'
#
loop_
_entity.id
_entity.type
_entity.pdbx_description
1 polymer ?
#
loop_
_entity_poly.entity_id
_entity_poly.type
_entity_poly.pdbx_seq_one_letter_code
_entity_poly.pdbx_strand_id
1 'polypeptide(L)'
;MNGARVFRRAARVALVACVALVGCAARTPSGLRIVSSATCHDVGAAQVVEVIDDTVLVCGDADCGVIRACDYDGKLPLRPRRLLRLTVRGDDRISNPTGIAVIRPHFAFIGNSVSGRGEIHCVDWSRASGADSLEDAWLRVIRDDLSKGGTRPERIRFHGETAIATADYADRSQIRIYNETALASAKRTSDAGVLIASFDAPGWIQNLYWLEDSGRLLLVQNSREGLGWRLTLANLEATPPTFRDVPISGAPDDELKGAARLPDGRWLFITSSPSDNAWLAETAWENH
;
A
#
# COMPACT_ATOMS: atom_id res chain seq x y z
N MET A 1 -41.85 33.76 -66.82
CA MET A 1 -42.30 32.65 -65.96
C MET A 1 -41.13 32.17 -65.11
N ASN A 2 -41.28 32.34 -63.80
CA ASN A 2 -40.63 31.74 -62.63
C ASN A 2 -39.44 30.77 -62.76
N GLY A 3 -38.46 30.97 -61.86
CA GLY A 3 -37.58 29.91 -61.31
C GLY A 3 -36.11 30.28 -61.27
N ALA A 4 -35.64 31.19 -60.40
CA ALA A 4 -35.17 30.90 -59.04
C ALA A 4 -34.31 29.63 -58.89
N ARG A 5 -33.00 29.79 -58.66
CA ARG A 5 -32.24 29.09 -57.60
C ARG A 5 -30.83 29.67 -57.45
N VAL A 6 -30.71 30.46 -56.39
CA VAL A 6 -29.47 31.00 -55.80
C VAL A 6 -28.74 29.85 -55.11
N PHE A 7 -27.51 29.55 -55.53
CA PHE A 7 -26.61 28.67 -54.78
C PHE A 7 -25.94 29.49 -53.65
N ARG A 8 -26.43 29.31 -52.42
CA ARG A 8 -25.72 29.66 -51.18
C ARG A 8 -25.47 28.38 -50.39
N ARG A 9 -24.21 28.00 -50.19
CA ARG A 9 -23.74 27.15 -49.08
C ARG A 9 -22.35 27.67 -48.70
N ALA A 10 -22.29 28.62 -47.78
CA ALA A 10 -22.14 28.40 -46.33
C ALA A 10 -20.76 27.81 -45.99
N ALA A 11 -19.86 28.71 -45.60
CA ALA A 11 -18.56 28.42 -45.03
C ALA A 11 -18.70 27.50 -43.82
N ARG A 12 -17.92 26.41 -43.82
CA ARG A 12 -17.73 25.57 -42.63
C ARG A 12 -16.76 26.30 -41.70
N VAL A 13 -17.28 26.95 -40.68
CA VAL A 13 -16.49 27.39 -39.53
C VAL A 13 -16.17 26.13 -38.72
N ALA A 14 -14.89 25.75 -38.72
CA ALA A 14 -14.38 24.74 -37.81
C ALA A 14 -14.31 25.35 -36.41
N LEU A 15 -15.24 24.96 -35.54
CA LEU A 15 -15.20 25.29 -34.12
C LEU A 15 -14.15 24.39 -33.46
N VAL A 16 -12.93 24.90 -33.26
CA VAL A 16 -11.93 24.26 -32.40
C VAL A 16 -12.40 24.45 -30.96
N ALA A 17 -12.96 23.40 -30.36
CA ALA A 17 -13.24 23.39 -28.93
C ALA A 17 -11.91 23.24 -28.18
N CYS A 18 -11.36 24.35 -27.69
CA CYS A 18 -10.34 24.33 -26.65
C CYS A 18 -11.00 23.82 -25.36
N VAL A 19 -10.88 22.53 -25.09
CA VAL A 19 -11.13 21.99 -23.75
C VAL A 19 -10.00 22.52 -22.88
N ALA A 20 -10.29 23.59 -22.14
CA ALA A 20 -9.45 24.00 -21.03
C ALA A 20 -9.51 22.88 -19.99
N LEU A 21 -8.48 22.03 -19.96
CA LEU A 21 -8.17 21.20 -18.82
C LEU A 21 -7.90 22.16 -17.66
N VAL A 22 -8.93 22.41 -16.85
CA VAL A 22 -8.75 22.97 -15.51
C VAL A 22 -7.95 21.90 -14.78
N GLY A 23 -6.62 22.04 -14.80
CA GLY A 23 -5.75 21.27 -13.94
C GLY A 23 -6.18 21.58 -12.52
N CYS A 24 -6.88 20.64 -11.89
CA CYS A 24 -6.90 20.56 -10.44
C CYS A 24 -5.43 20.41 -10.03
N ALA A 25 -4.78 21.54 -9.70
CA ALA A 25 -3.49 21.51 -9.08
C ALA A 25 -3.66 20.67 -7.82
N ALA A 26 -3.14 19.44 -7.84
CA ALA A 26 -3.23 18.52 -6.73
C ALA A 26 -2.62 19.24 -5.52
N ARG A 27 -3.47 19.66 -4.58
CA ARG A 27 -2.99 20.29 -3.35
C ARG A 27 -2.07 19.29 -2.69
N THR A 28 -0.86 19.75 -2.41
CA THR A 28 0.12 18.89 -1.80
C THR A 28 0.03 19.08 -0.28
N PRO A 29 -0.21 18.01 0.50
CA PRO A 29 -0.16 18.07 1.96
C PRO A 29 1.13 18.74 2.44
N SER A 30 1.02 19.66 3.40
CA SER A 30 2.21 20.24 4.07
C SER A 30 2.74 19.31 5.17
N GLY A 31 1.90 18.38 5.63
CA GLY A 31 2.27 17.32 6.56
C GLY A 31 1.03 16.59 7.07
N LEU A 32 1.22 15.83 8.13
CA LEU A 32 0.17 15.14 8.87
C LEU A 32 0.23 15.56 10.34
N ARG A 33 -0.90 15.51 11.03
CA ARG A 33 -0.98 15.79 12.47
C ARG A 33 -1.73 14.67 13.16
N ILE A 34 -1.08 14.05 14.14
CA ILE A 34 -1.70 13.02 14.98
C ILE A 34 -2.82 13.67 15.81
N VAL A 35 -3.99 13.02 15.84
CA VAL A 35 -5.18 13.54 16.52
C VAL A 35 -5.73 12.61 17.59
N SER A 36 -5.45 11.32 17.52
CA SER A 36 -5.86 10.35 18.55
C SER A 36 -5.04 9.06 18.46
N SER A 37 -4.95 8.35 19.57
CA SER A 37 -4.44 6.97 19.64
C SER A 37 -5.46 6.05 20.29
N ALA A 38 -5.30 4.75 20.05
CA ALA A 38 -5.91 3.70 20.85
C ALA A 38 -5.08 2.42 20.76
N THR A 39 -5.46 1.44 21.59
CA THR A 39 -4.92 0.08 21.48
C THR A 39 -5.89 -0.80 20.68
N CYS A 40 -5.38 -1.39 19.59
CA CYS A 40 -5.98 -2.51 18.90
C CYS A 40 -5.51 -3.81 19.55
N HIS A 41 -6.41 -4.46 20.28
CA HIS A 41 -6.11 -5.73 20.93
C HIS A 41 -6.09 -6.89 19.93
N ASP A 42 -5.43 -7.99 20.33
CA ASP A 42 -5.48 -9.29 19.67
C ASP A 42 -4.92 -9.34 18.22
N VAL A 43 -4.04 -8.41 17.86
CA VAL A 43 -3.29 -8.43 16.59
C VAL A 43 -1.80 -8.75 16.77
N GLY A 44 -1.32 -8.93 18.00
CA GLY A 44 0.11 -9.05 18.28
C GLY A 44 0.83 -7.73 18.06
N ALA A 45 2.09 -7.75 17.63
CA ALA A 45 2.70 -6.55 17.08
C ALA A 45 2.09 -6.31 15.70
N ALA A 46 1.39 -5.18 15.54
CA ALA A 46 0.79 -4.85 14.27
C ALA A 46 1.90 -4.50 13.26
N GLN A 47 1.84 -5.11 12.08
CA GLN A 47 2.86 -4.98 11.04
C GLN A 47 2.33 -4.27 9.78
N VAL A 48 1.06 -4.51 9.43
CA VAL A 48 0.45 -3.98 8.20
C VAL A 48 -0.96 -3.46 8.46
N VAL A 49 -1.31 -2.34 7.84
CA VAL A 49 -2.69 -1.87 7.78
C VAL A 49 -3.04 -1.60 6.32
N GLU A 50 -4.21 -2.04 5.88
CA GLU A 50 -4.70 -1.85 4.52
C GLU A 50 -6.22 -1.61 4.54
N VAL A 51 -6.76 -0.86 3.58
CA VAL A 51 -8.20 -0.57 3.51
C VAL A 51 -8.78 -1.09 2.19
N ILE A 52 -9.74 -2.01 2.29
CA ILE A 52 -10.37 -2.68 1.15
C ILE A 52 -11.89 -2.63 1.30
N ASP A 53 -12.59 -1.99 0.36
CA ASP A 53 -14.06 -1.86 0.36
C ASP A 53 -14.60 -1.43 1.74
N ASP A 54 -14.03 -0.34 2.26
CA ASP A 54 -14.31 0.25 3.58
C ASP A 54 -13.98 -0.65 4.79
N THR A 55 -13.42 -1.84 4.56
CA THR A 55 -12.92 -2.73 5.60
C THR A 55 -11.46 -2.41 5.90
N VAL A 56 -11.15 -2.17 7.17
CA VAL A 56 -9.77 -1.99 7.62
C VAL A 56 -9.18 -3.35 7.97
N LEU A 57 -8.13 -3.76 7.27
CA LEU A 57 -7.35 -4.94 7.57
C LEU A 57 -6.16 -4.55 8.43
N VAL A 58 -6.01 -5.17 9.59
CA VAL A 58 -4.82 -5.04 10.44
C VAL A 58 -4.15 -6.40 10.51
N CYS A 59 -2.90 -6.47 10.06
CA CYS A 59 -2.11 -7.70 10.08
C CYS A 59 -1.04 -7.61 11.17
N GLY A 60 -0.75 -8.74 11.80
CA GLY A 60 0.30 -8.81 12.81
C GLY A 60 0.67 -10.23 13.18
N ASP A 61 1.56 -10.35 14.15
CA ASP A 61 2.22 -11.58 14.61
C ASP A 61 1.81 -11.93 16.05
N ALA A 62 0.55 -12.30 16.24
CA ALA A 62 0.04 -12.80 17.52
C ALA A 62 0.61 -14.20 17.84
N ASP A 63 -0.21 -15.15 18.31
CA ASP A 63 0.25 -16.54 18.46
C ASP A 63 0.68 -17.17 17.11
N CYS A 64 0.17 -16.61 16.01
CA CYS A 64 0.55 -16.87 14.63
C CYS A 64 0.36 -15.59 13.82
N GLY A 65 0.77 -15.62 12.56
CA GLY A 65 0.34 -14.59 11.61
C GLY A 65 -1.18 -14.47 11.54
N VAL A 66 -1.69 -13.24 11.57
CA VAL A 66 -3.13 -12.96 11.49
C VAL A 66 -3.44 -11.77 10.59
N ILE A 67 -4.63 -11.79 10.02
CA ILE A 67 -5.29 -10.61 9.43
C ILE A 67 -6.61 -10.43 10.16
N ARG A 68 -6.78 -9.26 10.78
CA ARG A 68 -8.01 -8.85 11.44
C ARG A 68 -8.76 -7.88 10.56
N ALA A 69 -9.97 -8.24 10.15
CA ALA A 69 -10.88 -7.33 9.48
C ALA A 69 -11.68 -6.55 10.52
N CYS A 70 -11.69 -5.23 10.37
CA CYS A 70 -12.33 -4.29 11.26
C CYS A 70 -13.27 -3.36 10.50
N ASP A 71 -14.37 -3.02 11.15
CA ASP A 71 -15.22 -1.90 10.74
C ASP A 71 -14.69 -0.61 11.38
N TYR A 72 -14.75 0.49 10.63
CA TYR A 72 -14.37 1.82 11.10
C TYR A 72 -15.58 2.77 11.04
N ASP A 73 -15.99 3.28 12.21
CA ASP A 73 -17.16 4.15 12.39
C ASP A 73 -16.77 5.62 12.63
N GLY A 74 -15.56 6.02 12.21
CA GLY A 74 -15.05 7.39 12.38
C GLY A 74 -14.30 7.63 13.68
N LYS A 75 -13.98 6.58 14.46
CA LYS A 75 -13.17 6.70 15.68
C LYS A 75 -12.35 5.44 15.95
N LEU A 76 -11.40 5.57 16.87
CA LEU A 76 -10.68 4.45 17.47
C LEU A 76 -11.31 4.08 18.84
N PRO A 77 -11.12 2.83 19.32
CA PRO A 77 -10.46 1.71 18.64
C PRO A 77 -11.29 1.16 17.47
N LEU A 78 -10.62 0.52 16.52
CA LEU A 78 -11.28 -0.19 15.43
C LEU A 78 -12.20 -1.30 15.97
N ARG A 79 -13.35 -1.52 15.33
CA ARG A 79 -14.30 -2.55 15.76
C ARG A 79 -13.96 -3.88 15.06
N PRO A 80 -13.43 -4.88 15.76
CA PRO A 80 -13.09 -6.16 15.15
C PRO A 80 -14.36 -6.86 14.65
N ARG A 81 -14.28 -7.43 13.46
CA ARG A 81 -15.36 -8.20 12.83
C ARG A 81 -14.95 -9.64 12.57
N ARG A 82 -13.71 -9.86 12.15
CA ARG A 82 -13.25 -11.18 11.70
C ARG A 82 -11.74 -11.35 11.89
N LEU A 83 -11.33 -12.58 12.13
CA LEU A 83 -9.93 -12.98 12.23
C LEU A 83 -9.66 -14.09 11.21
N LEU A 84 -8.68 -13.86 10.34
CA LEU A 84 -8.09 -14.86 9.47
C LEU A 84 -6.73 -15.24 10.03
N ARG A 85 -6.54 -16.50 10.40
CA ARG A 85 -5.21 -17.03 10.78
C ARG A 85 -4.44 -17.38 9.52
N LEU A 86 -3.17 -17.02 9.46
CA LEU A 86 -2.33 -17.29 8.29
C LEU A 86 -1.71 -18.69 8.34
N THR A 87 -2.55 -19.67 8.68
CA THR A 87 -2.17 -21.07 8.90
C THR A 87 -2.71 -21.99 7.82
N VAL A 88 -2.00 -23.10 7.58
CA VAL A 88 -2.44 -24.23 6.73
C VAL A 88 -2.09 -25.53 7.46
N ARG A 89 -3.09 -26.37 7.68
CA ARG A 89 -3.08 -27.59 8.50
C ARG A 89 -2.57 -27.35 9.92
N GLY A 90 -2.87 -26.17 10.45
CA GLY A 90 -2.38 -25.71 11.76
C GLY A 90 -0.95 -25.16 11.76
N ASP A 91 -0.18 -25.30 10.68
CA ASP A 91 1.16 -24.71 10.57
C ASP A 91 1.05 -23.22 10.27
N ASP A 92 1.79 -22.37 10.99
CA ASP A 92 1.91 -20.94 10.68
C ASP A 92 2.70 -20.74 9.38
N ARG A 93 2.00 -20.34 8.32
CA ARG A 93 2.60 -20.18 6.99
C ARG A 93 3.15 -18.79 6.75
N ILE A 94 2.60 -17.77 7.41
CA ILE A 94 2.98 -16.37 7.23
C ILE A 94 3.11 -15.75 8.61
N SER A 95 4.17 -16.12 9.33
CA SER A 95 4.32 -15.77 10.75
C SER A 95 4.65 -14.30 11.01
N ASN A 96 5.20 -13.59 10.02
CA ASN A 96 5.49 -12.16 10.11
C ASN A 96 5.02 -11.43 8.85
N PRO A 97 3.71 -11.12 8.74
CA PRO A 97 3.16 -10.46 7.56
C PRO A 97 3.69 -9.03 7.44
N THR A 98 4.34 -8.68 6.34
CA THR A 98 5.01 -7.37 6.16
C THR A 98 4.49 -6.54 4.99
N GLY A 99 3.49 -7.02 4.26
CA GLY A 99 2.74 -6.24 3.27
C GLY A 99 1.61 -7.07 2.68
N ILE A 100 0.58 -6.42 2.14
CA ILE A 100 -0.53 -7.09 1.48
C ILE A 100 -0.96 -6.30 0.24
N ALA A 101 -0.83 -6.92 -0.93
CA ALA A 101 -1.28 -6.36 -2.19
C ALA A 101 -2.48 -7.18 -2.70
N VAL A 102 -3.69 -6.65 -2.57
CA VAL A 102 -4.91 -7.35 -3.02
C VAL A 102 -5.24 -7.01 -4.47
N ILE A 103 -5.28 -8.05 -5.29
CA ILE A 103 -5.53 -8.01 -6.73
C ILE A 103 -6.93 -8.58 -6.98
N ARG A 104 -7.91 -7.69 -6.84
CA ARG A 104 -9.31 -8.07 -6.97
C ARG A 104 -9.66 -8.49 -8.40
N PRO A 105 -10.60 -9.45 -8.55
CA PRO A 105 -11.28 -10.20 -7.49
C PRO A 105 -10.55 -11.48 -7.03
N HIS A 106 -9.31 -11.73 -7.49
CA HIS A 106 -8.80 -13.10 -7.58
C HIS A 106 -7.80 -13.47 -6.48
N PHE A 107 -6.76 -12.67 -6.24
CA PHE A 107 -5.68 -13.10 -5.35
C PHE A 107 -5.06 -11.94 -4.58
N ALA A 108 -4.29 -12.27 -3.56
CA ALA A 108 -3.46 -11.34 -2.81
C ALA A 108 -2.02 -11.84 -2.77
N PHE A 109 -1.07 -10.90 -2.81
CA PHE A 109 0.31 -11.16 -2.42
C PHE A 109 0.51 -10.68 -1.00
N ILE A 110 0.89 -11.60 -0.11
CA ILE A 110 1.18 -11.30 1.29
C ILE A 110 2.67 -11.52 1.52
N GLY A 111 3.37 -10.47 1.91
CA GLY A 111 4.79 -10.56 2.26
C GLY A 111 4.97 -11.23 3.61
N ASN A 112 5.99 -12.08 3.73
CA ASN A 112 6.43 -12.72 4.96
C ASN A 112 7.92 -12.47 5.13
N SER A 113 8.34 -11.91 6.26
CA SER A 113 9.75 -11.57 6.50
C SER A 113 10.29 -12.32 7.72
N VAL A 114 10.97 -13.45 7.50
CA VAL A 114 11.46 -14.31 8.58
C VAL A 114 12.97 -14.42 8.54
N SER A 115 13.62 -14.02 9.64
CA SER A 115 15.09 -14.02 9.77
C SER A 115 15.81 -13.30 8.63
N GLY A 116 15.27 -12.13 8.22
CA GLY A 116 15.82 -11.30 7.15
C GLY A 116 15.58 -11.80 5.72
N ARG A 117 14.88 -12.94 5.55
CA ARG A 117 14.51 -13.50 4.24
C ARG A 117 13.08 -13.10 3.89
N GLY A 118 12.87 -12.63 2.66
CA GLY A 118 11.56 -12.32 2.12
C GLY A 118 10.93 -13.51 1.40
N GLU A 119 9.67 -13.79 1.73
CA GLU A 119 8.78 -14.69 0.99
C GLU A 119 7.50 -13.94 0.62
N ILE A 120 6.97 -14.19 -0.56
CA ILE A 120 5.70 -13.63 -1.02
C ILE A 120 4.72 -14.79 -1.18
N HIS A 121 3.65 -14.79 -0.40
CA HIS A 121 2.61 -15.80 -0.46
C HIS A 121 1.51 -15.33 -1.40
N CYS A 122 1.21 -16.15 -2.41
CA CYS A 122 0.06 -15.94 -3.27
C CYS A 122 -1.13 -16.69 -2.66
N VAL A 123 -2.21 -15.96 -2.42
CA VAL A 123 -3.42 -16.45 -1.75
C VAL A 123 -4.64 -16.14 -2.62
N ASP A 124 -5.54 -17.09 -2.78
CA ASP A 124 -6.88 -16.86 -3.34
C ASP A 124 -7.67 -16.01 -2.34
N TRP A 125 -7.78 -14.72 -2.63
CA TRP A 125 -8.40 -13.76 -1.72
C TRP A 125 -9.91 -13.96 -1.62
N SER A 126 -10.53 -14.44 -2.70
CA SER A 126 -11.97 -14.72 -2.73
C SER A 126 -12.34 -15.80 -1.72
N ARG A 127 -11.46 -16.77 -1.50
CA ARG A 127 -11.61 -17.81 -0.47
C ARG A 127 -11.14 -17.32 0.91
N ALA A 128 -10.02 -16.61 0.99
CA ALA A 128 -9.44 -16.18 2.27
C ALA A 128 -10.31 -15.16 3.02
N SER A 129 -10.89 -14.18 2.32
CA SER A 129 -11.66 -13.08 2.93
C SER A 129 -12.85 -13.55 3.79
N GLY A 130 -13.39 -14.74 3.49
CA GLY A 130 -14.47 -15.42 4.21
C GLY A 130 -14.07 -16.66 5.03
N ALA A 131 -12.78 -17.03 5.08
CA ALA A 131 -12.28 -18.21 5.79
C ALA A 131 -11.58 -17.88 7.13
N ASP A 132 -11.52 -18.83 8.06
CA ASP A 132 -10.87 -18.65 9.37
C ASP A 132 -9.35 -18.93 9.31
N SER A 133 -8.91 -19.62 8.26
CA SER A 133 -7.51 -19.94 7.96
C SER A 133 -7.26 -20.02 6.45
N LEU A 134 -6.03 -20.32 6.03
CA LEU A 134 -5.63 -20.37 4.62
C LEU A 134 -5.79 -21.75 3.95
N GLU A 135 -6.42 -22.75 4.57
CA GLU A 135 -6.47 -24.15 4.10
C GLU A 135 -6.78 -24.30 2.60
N ASP A 136 -7.87 -23.68 2.14
CA ASP A 136 -8.33 -23.77 0.75
C ASP A 136 -7.97 -22.54 -0.08
N ALA A 137 -7.23 -21.59 0.51
CA ALA A 137 -6.88 -20.31 -0.07
C ALA A 137 -5.39 -20.15 -0.38
N TRP A 138 -4.50 -20.89 0.29
CA TRP A 138 -3.06 -20.80 0.01
C TRP A 138 -2.73 -21.45 -1.34
N LEU A 139 -2.12 -20.68 -2.25
CA LEU A 139 -1.82 -21.16 -3.60
C LEU A 139 -0.36 -21.58 -3.74
N ARG A 140 0.56 -20.71 -3.32
CA ARG A 140 2.01 -20.96 -3.40
C ARG A 140 2.80 -19.92 -2.60
N VAL A 141 4.09 -20.20 -2.45
CA VAL A 141 5.10 -19.27 -1.97
C VAL A 141 6.09 -18.94 -3.09
N ILE A 142 6.49 -17.69 -3.18
CA ILE A 142 7.50 -17.15 -4.09
C ILE A 142 8.65 -16.65 -3.22
N ARG A 143 9.88 -17.09 -3.51
CA ARG A 143 11.05 -16.61 -2.78
C ARG A 143 11.44 -15.22 -3.27
N ASP A 144 11.45 -14.22 -2.40
CA ASP A 144 11.99 -12.91 -2.76
C ASP A 144 13.51 -12.88 -2.58
N ASP A 145 14.23 -13.49 -3.52
CA ASP A 145 15.68 -13.61 -3.45
C ASP A 145 16.45 -12.36 -3.88
N LEU A 146 15.72 -11.31 -4.26
CA LEU A 146 16.25 -9.97 -4.47
C LEU A 146 16.12 -9.09 -3.21
N SER A 147 15.34 -9.52 -2.21
CA SER A 147 15.10 -8.74 -1.00
C SER A 147 16.29 -8.66 -0.06
N LYS A 148 16.39 -7.54 0.65
CA LYS A 148 17.26 -7.33 1.82
C LYS A 148 16.39 -6.93 3.01
N GLY A 149 16.39 -7.74 4.06
CA GLY A 149 15.57 -7.48 5.25
C GLY A 149 14.06 -7.66 5.02
N GLY A 150 13.68 -8.53 4.08
CA GLY A 150 12.29 -8.90 3.86
C GLY A 150 11.58 -8.15 2.72
N THR A 151 10.28 -8.40 2.58
CA THR A 151 9.48 -7.97 1.42
C THR A 151 8.14 -7.35 1.85
N ARG A 152 7.69 -6.32 1.13
CA ARG A 152 6.55 -5.45 1.48
C ARG A 152 5.71 -5.19 0.25
N PRO A 153 5.03 -6.22 -0.29
CA PRO A 153 4.29 -6.07 -1.53
C PRO A 153 3.18 -5.03 -1.36
N GLU A 154 3.10 -4.12 -2.32
CA GLU A 154 2.04 -3.15 -2.47
C GLU A 154 1.62 -3.06 -3.93
N ARG A 155 0.32 -2.95 -4.20
CA ARG A 155 -0.18 -2.84 -5.57
C ARG A 155 -0.09 -1.40 -6.04
N ILE A 156 0.52 -1.18 -7.20
CA ILE A 156 0.71 0.17 -7.76
C ILE A 156 0.30 0.23 -9.23
N ARG A 157 0.23 1.45 -9.77
CA ARG A 157 0.32 1.69 -11.20
C ARG A 157 1.69 2.25 -11.56
N PHE A 158 2.36 1.63 -12.51
CA PHE A 158 3.67 2.05 -12.98
C PHE A 158 3.64 2.11 -14.52
N HIS A 159 3.87 3.28 -15.09
CA HIS A 159 3.75 3.52 -16.53
C HIS A 159 2.38 3.13 -17.11
N GLY A 160 1.32 3.34 -16.34
CA GLY A 160 -0.06 3.02 -16.72
C GLY A 160 -0.43 1.53 -16.60
N GLU A 161 0.52 0.66 -16.24
CA GLU A 161 0.28 -0.76 -16.02
C GLU A 161 0.18 -1.09 -14.54
N THR A 162 -0.57 -2.13 -14.20
CA THR A 162 -0.62 -2.62 -12.82
C THR A 162 0.66 -3.41 -12.52
N ALA A 163 1.29 -3.11 -11.39
CA ALA A 163 2.51 -3.77 -10.94
C ALA A 163 2.50 -3.95 -9.42
N ILE A 164 3.48 -4.72 -8.92
CA ILE A 164 3.69 -4.89 -7.48
C ILE A 164 4.99 -4.18 -7.10
N ALA A 165 4.88 -3.14 -6.30
CA ALA A 165 6.02 -2.55 -5.63
C ALA A 165 6.40 -3.40 -4.40
N THR A 166 7.67 -3.49 -4.09
CA THR A 166 8.15 -3.97 -2.79
C THR A 166 9.38 -3.17 -2.37
N ALA A 167 9.75 -3.26 -1.09
CA ALA A 167 10.89 -2.54 -0.54
C ALA A 167 11.68 -3.37 0.47
N ASP A 168 12.98 -3.09 0.52
CA ASP A 168 13.91 -3.61 1.53
C ASP A 168 13.72 -2.95 2.90
N TYR A 169 14.19 -3.64 3.93
CA TYR A 169 14.50 -3.06 5.23
C TYR A 169 15.99 -3.11 5.48
N ALA A 170 16.66 -2.02 5.14
CA ALA A 170 18.09 -1.84 5.31
C ALA A 170 18.38 -0.35 5.48
N ASP A 171 19.60 0.00 5.90
CA ASP A 171 20.08 1.38 5.93
C ASP A 171 20.05 2.04 4.53
N ARG A 172 20.31 1.25 3.48
CA ARG A 172 20.15 1.59 2.07
C ARG A 172 19.18 0.60 1.43
N SER A 173 17.91 0.99 1.38
CA SER A 173 16.88 0.17 0.77
C SER A 173 16.83 0.34 -0.75
N GLN A 174 16.24 -0.65 -1.41
CA GLN A 174 15.79 -0.52 -2.79
C GLN A 174 14.28 -0.76 -2.90
N ILE A 175 13.61 0.03 -3.72
CA ILE A 175 12.24 -0.22 -4.18
C ILE A 175 12.34 -1.01 -5.47
N ARG A 176 11.61 -2.13 -5.56
CA ARG A 176 11.56 -2.97 -6.75
C ARG A 176 10.14 -3.02 -7.27
N ILE A 177 10.00 -2.99 -8.59
CA ILE A 177 8.73 -3.13 -9.29
C ILE A 177 8.71 -4.49 -9.97
N TYR A 178 7.72 -5.30 -9.62
CA TYR A 178 7.50 -6.62 -10.21
C TYR A 178 6.31 -6.61 -11.16
N ASN A 179 6.43 -7.37 -12.24
CA ASN A 179 5.32 -7.69 -13.12
C ASN A 179 4.34 -8.60 -12.37
N GLU A 180 3.11 -8.13 -12.18
CA GLU A 180 2.07 -8.83 -11.41
C GLU A 180 1.80 -10.24 -11.95
N THR A 181 1.66 -10.38 -13.27
CA THR A 181 1.32 -11.65 -13.92
C THR A 181 2.49 -12.63 -13.87
N ALA A 182 3.71 -12.17 -14.17
CA ALA A 182 4.89 -13.01 -14.08
C ALA A 182 5.12 -13.48 -12.64
N LEU A 183 5.01 -12.56 -11.67
CA LEU A 183 5.18 -12.85 -10.25
C LEU A 183 4.20 -13.93 -9.77
N ALA A 184 2.91 -13.85 -10.14
CA ALA A 184 1.90 -14.84 -9.76
C ALA A 184 2.26 -16.29 -10.18
N SER A 185 3.07 -16.43 -11.24
CA SER A 185 3.51 -17.72 -11.77
C SER A 185 4.93 -18.14 -11.34
N ALA A 186 5.71 -17.23 -10.78
CA ALA A 186 7.13 -17.40 -10.53
C ALA A 186 7.42 -18.33 -9.34
N LYS A 187 8.67 -18.81 -9.26
CA LYS A 187 9.22 -19.46 -8.06
C LYS A 187 10.03 -18.49 -7.20
N ARG A 188 10.64 -17.49 -7.84
CA ARG A 188 11.46 -16.47 -7.18
C ARG A 188 11.44 -15.14 -7.93
N THR A 189 11.74 -14.04 -7.25
CA THR A 189 11.67 -12.69 -7.82
C THR A 189 12.78 -12.40 -8.84
N SER A 190 13.88 -13.16 -8.83
CA SER A 190 14.91 -13.14 -9.88
C SER A 190 14.57 -13.95 -11.14
N ASP A 191 13.44 -14.66 -11.19
CA ASP A 191 13.01 -15.35 -12.42
C ASP A 191 12.77 -14.32 -13.55
N ALA A 192 13.06 -14.73 -14.80
CA ALA A 192 13.02 -13.84 -15.95
C ALA A 192 11.63 -13.21 -16.14
N GLY A 193 11.60 -11.88 -16.34
CA GLY A 193 10.37 -11.12 -16.55
C GLY A 193 9.61 -10.73 -15.28
N VAL A 194 10.07 -11.17 -14.08
CA VAL A 194 9.47 -10.74 -12.82
C VAL A 194 9.89 -9.32 -12.46
N LEU A 195 11.19 -9.04 -12.35
CA LEU A 195 11.69 -7.68 -12.08
C LEU A 195 11.57 -6.77 -13.31
N ILE A 196 10.79 -5.70 -13.18
CA ILE A 196 10.62 -4.65 -14.20
C ILE A 196 11.64 -3.53 -13.98
N ALA A 197 11.72 -3.02 -12.75
CA ALA A 197 12.56 -1.89 -12.39
C ALA A 197 13.02 -1.96 -10.94
N SER A 198 14.11 -1.26 -10.63
CA SER A 198 14.64 -1.11 -9.28
C SER A 198 15.19 0.30 -9.07
N PHE A 199 14.97 0.85 -7.89
CA PHE A 199 15.37 2.21 -7.53
C PHE A 199 16.04 2.20 -6.16
N ASP A 200 17.14 2.92 -6.03
CA ASP A 200 17.70 3.22 -4.71
C ASP A 200 16.73 4.12 -3.94
N ALA A 201 16.57 3.83 -2.65
CA ALA A 201 15.60 4.49 -1.80
C ALA A 201 16.19 4.79 -0.40
N PRO A 202 15.59 5.70 0.37
CA PRO A 202 15.94 5.89 1.78
C PRO A 202 15.72 4.60 2.58
N GLY A 203 16.49 4.41 3.65
CA GLY A 203 16.48 3.17 4.43
C GLY A 203 15.25 2.95 5.31
N TRP A 204 15.19 1.76 5.92
CA TRP A 204 14.25 1.34 6.95
C TRP A 204 12.78 1.46 6.54
N ILE A 205 12.48 1.10 5.29
CA ILE A 205 11.10 1.03 4.79
C ILE A 205 10.42 -0.16 5.47
N GLN A 206 9.34 0.10 6.20
CA GLN A 206 8.54 -0.87 6.94
C GLN A 206 7.32 -1.30 6.15
N ASN A 207 6.73 -0.40 5.37
CA ASN A 207 5.60 -0.68 4.49
C ASN A 207 5.53 0.32 3.32
N LEU A 208 4.64 0.08 2.38
CA LEU A 208 4.41 0.88 1.19
C LEU A 208 2.92 1.13 1.05
N TYR A 209 2.53 2.34 0.65
CA TYR A 209 1.13 2.68 0.39
C TYR A 209 0.99 3.48 -0.91
N TRP A 210 0.15 3.01 -1.83
CA TRP A 210 -0.07 3.65 -3.12
C TRP A 210 -1.11 4.77 -3.03
N LEU A 211 -0.71 5.98 -3.43
CA LEU A 211 -1.59 7.13 -3.50
C LEU A 211 -2.17 7.28 -4.91
N GLU A 212 -3.26 6.56 -5.19
CA GLU A 212 -3.95 6.56 -6.49
C GLU A 212 -4.21 7.97 -7.05
N ASP A 213 -4.68 8.90 -6.20
CA ASP A 213 -5.00 10.29 -6.59
C ASP A 213 -3.80 11.05 -7.19
N SER A 214 -2.58 10.66 -6.81
CA SER A 214 -1.35 11.38 -7.18
C SER A 214 -0.39 10.55 -8.04
N GLY A 215 -0.62 9.25 -8.19
CA GLY A 215 0.30 8.34 -8.86
C GLY A 215 1.66 8.24 -8.15
N ARG A 216 1.67 8.28 -6.81
CA ARG A 216 2.91 8.27 -6.01
C ARG A 216 2.89 7.18 -4.96
N LEU A 217 4.08 6.72 -4.58
CA LEU A 217 4.26 5.72 -3.55
C LEU A 217 4.65 6.41 -2.25
N LEU A 218 3.89 6.18 -1.18
CA LEU A 218 4.26 6.57 0.17
C LEU A 218 5.13 5.48 0.78
N LEU A 219 6.33 5.84 1.19
CA LEU A 219 7.20 4.99 1.98
C LEU A 219 6.87 5.18 3.45
N VAL A 220 6.48 4.11 4.11
CA VAL A 220 6.24 4.06 5.56
C VAL A 220 7.52 3.57 6.21
N GLN A 221 8.20 4.40 6.99
CA GLN A 221 9.59 4.15 7.37
C GLN A 221 9.85 4.42 8.84
N ASN A 222 10.96 3.86 9.31
CA ASN A 222 11.63 4.37 10.49
C ASN A 222 12.75 5.34 10.12
N SER A 223 12.99 6.33 10.99
CA SER A 223 14.09 7.29 10.84
C SER A 223 15.47 6.64 11.05
N ARG A 224 15.50 5.60 11.88
CA ARG A 224 16.61 4.71 12.21
C ARG A 224 16.05 3.31 12.40
N GLU A 225 16.91 2.28 12.43
CA GLU A 225 16.45 0.90 12.63
C GLU A 225 15.50 0.78 13.82
N GLY A 226 14.29 0.30 13.54
CA GLY A 226 13.23 0.03 14.51
C GLY A 226 12.60 1.24 15.18
N LEU A 227 12.99 2.49 14.92
CA LEU A 227 12.50 3.63 15.71
C LEU A 227 12.33 4.96 14.94
N GLY A 228 11.35 5.72 15.41
CA GLY A 228 11.06 7.08 14.98
C GLY A 228 10.34 7.11 13.65
N TRP A 229 9.19 7.78 13.59
CA TRP A 229 8.33 7.74 12.42
C TRP A 229 8.86 8.62 11.30
N ARG A 230 8.86 8.07 10.07
CA ARG A 230 9.16 8.83 8.86
C ARG A 230 8.23 8.41 7.73
N LEU A 231 7.78 9.40 6.98
CA LEU A 231 7.07 9.20 5.73
C LEU A 231 7.83 9.91 4.61
N THR A 232 7.98 9.24 3.48
CA THR A 232 8.60 9.83 2.28
C THR A 232 7.72 9.55 1.08
N LEU A 233 7.38 10.59 0.35
CA LEU A 233 6.64 10.49 -0.90
C LEU A 233 7.62 10.29 -2.05
N ALA A 234 7.51 9.14 -2.73
CA ALA A 234 8.31 8.77 -3.88
C ALA A 234 7.52 8.98 -5.18
N ASN A 235 8.14 9.69 -6.12
CA ASN A 235 7.70 9.71 -7.52
C ASN A 235 8.70 8.90 -8.34
N LEU A 236 8.30 7.66 -8.66
CA LEU A 236 9.12 6.68 -9.39
C LEU A 236 9.10 6.89 -10.91
N GLU A 237 8.15 7.67 -11.43
CA GLU A 237 8.08 8.00 -12.86
C GLU A 237 8.95 9.21 -13.23
N ALA A 238 9.43 9.98 -12.23
CA ALA A 238 10.42 11.02 -12.45
C ALA A 238 11.77 10.41 -12.87
N THR A 239 12.53 11.13 -13.69
CA THR A 239 13.89 10.74 -14.10
C THR A 239 14.88 11.85 -13.71
N PRO A 240 15.69 11.67 -12.65
CA PRO A 240 15.70 10.52 -11.72
C PRO A 240 14.45 10.49 -10.80
N PRO A 241 14.16 9.36 -10.13
CA PRO A 241 13.13 9.28 -9.11
C PRO A 241 13.33 10.36 -8.04
N THR A 242 12.24 10.90 -7.53
CA THR A 242 12.29 11.95 -6.49
C THR A 242 11.65 11.47 -5.21
N PHE A 243 12.24 11.90 -4.09
CA PHE A 243 11.82 11.54 -2.74
C PHE A 243 11.64 12.82 -1.93
N ARG A 244 10.50 12.93 -1.24
CA ARG A 244 10.21 14.10 -0.41
C ARG A 244 9.59 13.67 0.90
N ASP A 245 10.21 14.06 2.00
CA ASP A 245 9.68 13.77 3.33
C ASP A 245 8.32 14.45 3.55
N VAL A 246 7.46 13.77 4.31
CA VAL A 246 6.15 14.26 4.74
C VAL A 246 6.21 14.43 6.26
N PRO A 247 6.24 15.67 6.78
CA PRO A 247 6.30 15.91 8.21
C PRO A 247 5.09 15.30 8.94
N ILE A 248 5.32 14.75 10.14
CA ILE A 248 4.27 14.22 11.01
C ILE A 248 4.39 14.92 12.37
N SER A 249 3.40 15.75 12.71
CA SER A 249 3.36 16.42 14.00
C SER A 249 2.72 15.53 15.06
N GLY A 250 3.37 15.41 16.22
CA GLY A 250 2.91 14.60 17.34
C GLY A 250 3.16 13.10 17.19
N ALA A 251 4.02 12.69 16.25
CA ALA A 251 4.40 11.28 16.11
C ALA A 251 5.17 10.78 17.35
N PRO A 252 4.90 9.56 17.84
CA PRO A 252 5.70 8.93 18.88
C PRO A 252 7.11 8.53 18.37
N ASP A 253 8.01 8.20 19.29
CA ASP A 253 9.37 7.70 18.99
C ASP A 253 9.44 6.16 18.96
N ASP A 254 8.33 5.47 18.72
CA ASP A 254 8.29 4.02 18.59
C ASP A 254 8.46 3.56 17.13
N GLU A 255 8.22 2.27 16.88
CA GLU A 255 8.38 1.65 15.57
C GLU A 255 7.11 1.81 14.73
N LEU A 256 7.11 2.74 13.78
CA LEU A 256 6.09 2.81 12.74
C LEU A 256 6.14 1.54 11.88
N LYS A 257 4.99 0.90 11.66
CA LYS A 257 4.89 -0.35 10.91
C LYS A 257 4.07 -0.23 9.65
N GLY A 258 2.93 0.45 9.70
CA GLY A 258 2.01 0.56 8.57
C GLY A 258 1.25 1.88 8.54
N ALA A 259 0.76 2.25 7.36
CA ALA A 259 -0.08 3.41 7.15
C ALA A 259 -1.12 3.11 6.07
N ALA A 260 -2.36 3.55 6.25
CA ALA A 260 -3.39 3.51 5.23
C ALA A 260 -4.34 4.70 5.34
N ARG A 261 -4.98 5.07 4.22
CA ARG A 261 -6.02 6.10 4.20
C ARG A 261 -7.38 5.47 4.48
N LEU A 262 -8.10 6.02 5.45
CA LEU A 262 -9.43 5.59 5.85
C LEU A 262 -10.52 6.19 4.95
N PRO A 263 -11.75 5.62 4.95
CA PRO A 263 -12.85 6.10 4.11
C PRO A 263 -13.24 7.58 4.33
N ASP A 264 -13.03 8.10 5.54
CA ASP A 264 -13.28 9.51 5.87
C ASP A 264 -12.14 10.46 5.48
N GLY A 265 -11.10 9.93 4.83
CA GLY A 265 -9.93 10.68 4.36
C GLY A 265 -8.82 10.87 5.39
N ARG A 266 -9.00 10.44 6.65
CA ARG A 266 -7.92 10.43 7.66
C ARG A 266 -6.91 9.32 7.38
N TRP A 267 -5.77 9.43 8.04
CA TRP A 267 -4.73 8.41 8.03
C TRP A 267 -4.83 7.55 9.27
N LEU A 268 -4.70 6.24 9.10
CA LEU A 268 -4.48 5.28 10.17
C LEU A 268 -3.03 4.81 10.10
N PHE A 269 -2.31 4.96 11.21
CA PHE A 269 -0.99 4.39 11.42
C PHE A 269 -1.06 3.28 12.45
N ILE A 270 -0.19 2.30 12.30
CA ILE A 270 -0.02 1.21 13.27
C ILE A 270 1.43 1.04 13.67
N THR A 271 1.66 0.53 14.87
CA THR A 271 3.00 0.26 15.42
C THR A 271 3.07 -1.13 16.04
N SER A 272 4.30 -1.60 16.30
CA SER A 272 4.53 -2.86 17.02
C SER A 272 4.32 -2.75 18.54
N SER A 273 3.94 -1.56 19.04
CA SER A 273 3.73 -1.34 20.47
C SER A 273 2.59 -2.22 21.01
N PRO A 274 2.68 -2.72 22.25
CA PRO A 274 1.58 -3.45 22.89
C PRO A 274 0.42 -2.53 23.31
N SER A 275 0.63 -1.22 23.36
CA SER A 275 -0.36 -0.20 23.71
C SER A 275 -0.22 1.02 22.80
N ASP A 276 -1.32 1.75 22.56
CA ASP A 276 -1.32 2.90 21.64
C ASP A 276 -0.69 2.51 20.29
N ASN A 277 -1.19 1.43 19.70
CA ASN A 277 -0.64 0.83 18.49
C ASN A 277 -1.48 1.10 17.25
N ALA A 278 -2.49 1.97 17.38
CA ALA A 278 -3.29 2.52 16.31
C ALA A 278 -3.41 4.04 16.52
N TRP A 279 -3.11 4.81 15.48
CA TRP A 279 -3.08 6.28 15.54
C TRP A 279 -3.84 6.88 14.37
N LEU A 280 -4.68 7.87 14.64
CA LEU A 280 -5.30 8.66 13.59
C LEU A 280 -4.51 9.95 13.36
N ALA A 281 -4.36 10.32 12.09
CA ALA A 281 -3.88 11.63 11.70
C ALA A 281 -4.78 12.29 10.66
N GLU A 282 -4.73 13.60 10.65
CA GLU A 282 -5.36 14.44 9.63
C GLU A 282 -4.28 15.03 8.72
N THR A 283 -4.65 15.23 7.45
CA THR A 283 -3.83 15.99 6.52
C THR A 283 -3.76 17.45 6.95
N ALA A 284 -2.56 17.92 7.25
CA ALA A 284 -2.31 19.34 7.43
C ALA A 284 -2.24 19.99 6.04
N TRP A 285 -3.01 21.05 5.87
CA TRP A 285 -2.93 21.93 4.72
C TRP A 285 -2.25 23.22 5.16
N GLU A 286 -1.36 23.77 4.33
CA GLU A 286 -0.96 25.15 4.49
C GLU A 286 -2.18 26.05 4.27
N ASN A 287 -2.50 26.90 5.25
CA ASN A 287 -3.36 28.04 5.03
C ASN A 287 -2.55 29.02 4.15
N HIS A 288 -2.90 29.13 2.87
CA HIS A 288 -2.49 30.26 2.04
C HIS A 288 -3.41 31.46 2.29
#